data_AF-A0A2V5Y999-F1
#
_entry.id   AF-A0A2V5Y999-F1
#
_cell.length_a   1.000
_cell.length_b   1.000
_cell.length_c   1.000
_cell.angle_alpha   90.00
_cell.angle_beta   90.00
_cell.angle_gamma   90.00
#
_symmetry.space_group_name_H-M   'P 1'
#
loop_
_entity.id
_entity.type
_entity.pdbx_description
1 polymer ?
#
loop_
_entity_poly.entity_id
_entity_poly.type
_entity_poly.pdbx_seq_one_letter_code
_entity_poly.pdbx_strand_id
1 'polypeptide(L)' 'MQSATRARLIIGLVLLGALRISADPVQDRITILYDAFGKPSGMKKDWGYSALLEFGGKRILFDTGNNA' A
#
# COMPACT_ATOMS: atom_id res chain seq x y z
N MET A 1 -15.66 41.03 -20.98
CA MET A 1 -15.15 39.69 -21.31
C MET A 1 -14.03 39.18 -20.38
N GLN A 2 -13.31 40.01 -19.61
CA GLN A 2 -12.24 39.56 -18.70
C GLN A 2 -12.70 38.95 -17.36
N SER A 3 -13.89 39.30 -16.86
CA SER A 3 -14.40 38.78 -15.57
C SER A 3 -14.78 37.30 -15.62
N ALA A 4 -15.37 36.84 -16.74
CA ALA A 4 -15.75 35.45 -16.94
C ALA A 4 -14.53 34.50 -17.02
N THR A 5 -13.42 34.97 -17.58
CA THR A 5 -12.17 34.20 -17.67
C THR A 5 -11.50 34.05 -16.30
N ARG A 6 -11.51 35.10 -15.48
CA ARG A 6 -11.00 35.05 -14.08
C ARG A 6 -11.85 34.13 -13.19
N ALA A 7 -13.18 34.20 -13.32
CA ALA A 7 -14.07 33.31 -12.58
C ALA A 7 -13.85 31.83 -12.95
N ARG A 8 -13.69 31.52 -14.24
CA ARG A 8 -13.37 30.15 -14.72
C ARG A 8 -12.02 29.65 -14.22
N LEU A 9 -11.00 30.52 -14.17
CA LEU A 9 -9.69 30.17 -13.65
C LEU A 9 -9.72 29.85 -12.15
N ILE A 10 -10.46 30.64 -11.36
CA ILE A 10 -10.63 30.42 -9.92
C ILE A 10 -11.42 29.13 -9.65
N ILE A 11 -12.51 28.89 -10.38
CA ILE A 11 -13.32 27.66 -10.24
C ILE A 11 -12.48 26.42 -10.60
N GLY A 12 -11.68 26.48 -11.67
CA GLY A 12 -10.76 25.40 -12.05
C GLY A 12 -9.71 25.10 -10.98
N LEU A 13 -9.16 26.13 -10.33
CA LEU A 13 -8.17 25.98 -9.26
C LEU A 13 -8.78 25.37 -7.98
N VAL A 14 -10.02 25.74 -7.65
CA VAL A 14 -10.76 25.19 -6.50
C VAL A 14 -11.10 23.71 -6.72
N LEU A 15 -11.51 23.33 -7.94
CA LEU A 15 -11.78 21.94 -8.30
C LEU A 15 -10.52 21.06 -8.26
N LEU A 16 -9.35 21.61 -8.63
CA LEU A 16 -8.07 20.88 -8.56
C LEU A 16 -7.59 20.68 -7.11
N GLY A 17 -7.87 21.64 -6.21
CA GLY A 17 -7.53 21.53 -4.78
C GLY A 17 -8.42 20.56 -3.98
N ALA A 18 -9.58 20.18 -4.52
CA ALA A 18 -10.53 19.28 -3.88
C ALA A 18 -10.27 17.79 -4.14
N LEU A 19 -9.42 17.43 -5.12
CA LEU A 19 -8.96 16.04 -5.29
C LEU A 19 -7.97 15.70 -4.18
N ARG A 20 -8.51 15.31 -3.03
CA ARG A 20 -7.75 14.57 -2.02
C ARG A 20 -7.67 13.13 -2.51
N ILE A 21 -6.48 12.71 -2.95
CA ILE A 21 -6.17 11.28 -3.02
C ILE A 21 -6.13 10.83 -1.56
N SER A 22 -7.25 10.31 -1.07
CA SER A 22 -7.27 9.53 0.16
C SER A 22 -6.47 8.27 -0.12
N ALA A 23 -5.21 8.26 0.31
CA ALA A 23 -4.54 7.00 0.55
C ALA A 23 -5.37 6.29 1.61
N ASP A 24 -5.89 5.10 1.30
CA ASP A 24 -6.48 4.26 2.32
C ASP A 24 -5.49 4.17 3.48
N PRO A 25 -5.92 4.35 4.74
CA PRO A 25 -5.02 4.19 5.86
C PRO A 25 -4.39 2.81 5.72
N VAL A 26 -3.08 2.76 5.49
CA VAL A 26 -2.33 1.51 5.37
C VAL A 26 -2.53 0.79 6.69
N GLN A 27 -3.46 -0.15 6.68
CA GLN A 27 -3.80 -0.87 7.90
C GLN A 27 -2.61 -1.73 8.27
N ASP A 28 -2.21 -1.65 9.53
CA ASP A 28 -1.12 -2.46 10.03
C ASP A 28 -1.43 -3.94 9.77
N ARG A 29 -0.58 -4.59 8.97
CA ARG A 29 -0.79 -5.93 8.45
C ARG A 29 0.53 -6.68 8.39
N ILE A 30 0.48 -7.94 8.82
CA ILE A 30 1.55 -8.91 8.58
C ILE A 30 0.99 -9.94 7.60
N THR A 31 1.61 -10.03 6.43
CA THR A 31 1.33 -11.06 5.45
C THR A 31 2.45 -12.09 5.49
N ILE A 32 2.13 -13.30 5.95
CA ILE A 32 3.07 -14.42 5.90
C ILE A 32 3.20 -14.84 4.44
N LEU A 33 4.40 -14.65 3.88
CA LEU A 33 4.72 -15.08 2.52
C LEU A 33 5.21 -16.52 2.51
N TYR A 34 5.81 -16.97 3.61
CA TYR A 34 6.31 -18.33 3.75
C TYR A 34 6.41 -18.75 5.21
N ASP A 35 6.01 -19.98 5.51
CA ASP A 35 6.09 -20.60 6.83
C ASP A 35 6.22 -22.12 6.71
N ALA A 36 7.36 -22.65 7.17
CA ALA A 36 7.67 -24.08 7.22
C ALA A 36 6.65 -24.91 8.01
N PHE A 37 6.02 -24.31 9.02
CA PHE A 37 5.20 -25.00 10.03
C PHE A 37 3.72 -24.59 9.99
N GLY A 38 3.37 -23.66 9.09
CA GLY A 38 2.04 -23.06 9.02
C GLY A 38 0.90 -24.02 8.66
N LYS A 39 -0.31 -23.47 8.61
CA LYS A 39 -1.52 -24.21 8.23
C LYS A 39 -1.37 -24.83 6.83
N PRO A 40 -2.03 -25.96 6.55
CA PRO A 40 -2.11 -26.50 5.19
C PRO A 40 -2.57 -25.43 4.20
N SER A 41 -1.85 -25.27 3.10
CA SER A 41 -2.14 -24.34 2.02
C SER A 41 -1.62 -24.91 0.71
N GLY A 42 -1.89 -24.21 -0.40
CA GLY A 42 -1.29 -24.55 -1.70
C GLY A 42 0.19 -24.15 -1.82
N MET A 43 0.79 -23.56 -0.78
CA MET A 43 2.18 -23.10 -0.81
C MET A 43 3.13 -24.25 -0.44
N LYS A 44 4.29 -24.32 -1.12
CA LYS A 44 5.32 -25.31 -0.80
C LYS A 44 5.94 -24.98 0.56
N LYS A 45 5.96 -25.96 1.45
CA LYS A 45 6.73 -25.91 2.70
C LYS A 45 8.15 -26.40 2.47
N ASP A 46 9.09 -25.77 3.14
CA ASP A 46 10.51 -26.14 3.26
C ASP A 46 11.08 -25.34 4.47
N TRP A 47 12.38 -25.18 4.63
CA TRP A 47 12.99 -24.46 5.75
C TRP A 47 12.91 -22.93 5.63
N GLY A 48 12.48 -22.27 6.71
CA GLY A 48 12.57 -20.83 6.88
C GLY A 48 11.23 -20.13 7.14
N TYR A 49 11.26 -18.81 7.09
CA TYR A 49 10.11 -17.93 7.27
C TYR A 49 10.32 -16.64 6.49
N SER A 50 9.25 -16.06 5.94
CA SER A 50 9.29 -14.69 5.42
C SER A 50 7.93 -14.02 5.52
N ALA A 51 7.96 -12.70 5.74
CA ALA A 51 6.74 -11.92 5.87
C ALA A 51 6.90 -10.52 5.27
N LEU A 52 5.80 -10.02 4.71
CA LEU A 52 5.64 -8.62 4.36
C LEU A 52 4.93 -7.91 5.52
N LEU A 53 5.58 -6.91 6.08
CA LEU A 53 5.01 -6.05 7.11
C LEU A 53 4.60 -4.74 6.46
N GLU A 54 3.32 -4.40 6.60
CA GLU A 54 2.78 -3.08 6.31
C GLU A 54 2.50 -2.43 7.66
N PHE A 55 3.31 -1.45 8.07
CA PHE A 55 3.19 -0.83 9.39
C PHE A 55 3.58 0.65 9.34
N GLY A 56 2.72 1.52 9.88
CA GLY A 56 2.99 2.97 9.92
C GLY A 56 3.28 3.58 8.54
N GLY A 57 2.60 3.10 7.50
CA GLY A 57 2.80 3.53 6.11
C GLY A 57 4.09 3.04 5.45
N LYS A 58 4.87 2.16 6.11
CA LYS A 58 6.06 1.51 5.54
C LYS A 58 5.74 0.10 5.09
N ARG A 59 6.48 -0.38 4.08
CA ARG A 59 6.50 -1.78 3.66
C ARG A 59 7.88 -2.35 3.90
N ILE A 60 7.96 -3.42 4.69
CA ILE A 60 9.21 -4.05 5.11
C ILE A 60 9.11 -5.53 4.76
N LEU A 61 10.06 -6.01 3.97
CA LEU A 61 10.25 -7.44 3.77
C LEU A 61 11.13 -7.95 4.91
N PHE A 62 10.56 -8.77 5.77
CA PHE A 62 11.28 -9.45 6.83
C PHE A 62 11.70 -10.84 6.34
N ASP A 63 13.02 -11.04 6.30
CA ASP A 63 13.68 -12.25 5.79
C ASP A 63 13.29 -12.57 4.32
N THR A 64 13.99 -13.50 3.70
CA THR A 64 13.70 -13.99 2.35
C THR A 64 13.48 -15.50 2.31
N GLY A 65 13.46 -16.15 3.47
CA GLY A 65 13.44 -17.61 3.57
C GLY A 65 14.77 -18.22 3.11
N ASN A 66 14.74 -19.53 2.84
CA ASN A 66 15.89 -20.27 2.32
C ASN A 66 15.76 -20.53 0.81
N ASN A 67 16.88 -20.77 0.13
CA ASN A 67 16.93 -21.04 -1.32
C ASN A 67 17.07 -22.54 -1.69
N ALA A 68 16.68 -23.46 -0.80
CA ALA A 68 16.91 -24.89 -0.97
C ALA A 68 15.96 -25.57 -1.98
#